data_AF-A0A949H025-F1
#
_entry.id   AF-A0A949H025-F1
#
_cell.length_a   1.000
_cell.length_b   1.000
_cell.length_c   1.000
_cell.angle_alpha   90.00
_cell.angle_beta   90.00
_cell.angle_gamma   90.00
#
_symmetry.space_group_name_H-M   'P 1'
#
loop_
_entity.id
_entity.type
_entity.pdbx_description
1 polymer ?
#
loop_
_entity_poly.entity_id
_entity_poly.type
_entity_poly.pdbx_seq_one_letter_code
_entity_poly.pdbx_strand_id
1 'polypeptide(L)' 'MHDTVWFEIQGLPSVTIASSEFHEAAIVQRDALGMTDARFVLVDHPIQDATDEEMRLKARGVADAVLAALTD' A
#
# COMPACT_ATOMS: atom_id res chain seq x y z
N MET A 1 2.99 1.43 -7.24
CA MET A 1 2.74 -0.01 -7.43
C MET A 1 3.70 -0.68 -8.41
N HIS A 2 3.99 -0.09 -9.58
CA HIS A 2 5.01 -0.62 -10.50
C HIS A 2 6.37 -0.88 -9.80
N ASP A 3 6.88 0.09 -9.05
CA ASP A 3 8.20 -0.05 -8.41
C ASP A 3 8.22 -1.12 -7.32
N THR A 4 7.16 -1.26 -6.53
CA THR A 4 7.05 -2.32 -5.51
C THR A 4 6.96 -3.70 -6.15
N VAL A 5 6.21 -3.83 -7.23
CA VAL A 5 6.21 -5.05 -8.07
C VAL A 5 7.63 -5.36 -8.56
N TRP A 6 8.36 -4.36 -9.05
CA TRP A 6 9.74 -4.55 -9.48
C TRP A 6 10.65 -5.05 -8.35
N PHE A 7 10.58 -4.46 -7.15
CA PHE A 7 11.37 -4.90 -6.00
C PHE A 7 11.05 -6.34 -5.57
N GLU A 8 9.77 -6.71 -5.53
CA GLU A 8 9.33 -8.07 -5.22
C GLU A 8 9.88 -9.11 -6.21
N ILE A 9 9.91 -8.79 -7.52
CA ILE A 9 10.53 -9.66 -8.54
C ILE A 9 12.03 -9.86 -8.27
N GLN A 10 12.70 -8.87 -7.67
CA GLN A 10 14.11 -8.97 -7.28
C GLN A 10 14.33 -9.67 -5.92
N GLY A 11 13.27 -10.17 -5.27
CA GLY A 11 13.34 -10.80 -3.95
C GLY A 11 13.50 -9.80 -2.80
N LEU A 12 13.14 -8.54 -3.01
CA LEU A 12 13.13 -7.50 -2.00
C LEU A 12 11.67 -7.25 -1.55
N PRO A 13 11.29 -7.61 -0.31
CA PRO A 13 9.95 -7.38 0.19
C PRO A 13 9.59 -5.89 0.13
N SER A 14 8.45 -5.56 -0.48
CA SER A 14 7.99 -4.19 -0.64
C SER A 14 6.46 -4.11 -0.71
N VAL A 15 5.90 -3.03 -0.20
CA VAL A 15 4.45 -2.84 -0.16
C VAL A 15 4.08 -1.44 -0.63
N THR A 16 3.08 -1.35 -1.52
CA THR A 16 2.51 -0.05 -1.91
C THR A 16 1.55 0.41 -0.81
N ILE A 17 1.64 1.68 -0.41
CA ILE A 17 0.68 2.34 0.46
C ILE A 17 -0.06 3.41 -0.36
N ALA A 18 -1.39 3.40 -0.32
CA ALA A 18 -2.21 4.36 -1.06
C ALA A 18 -3.44 4.80 -0.26
N SER A 19 -4.07 5.91 -0.64
CA SER A 19 -5.37 6.31 -0.07
C SER A 19 -6.45 5.29 -0.46
N SER A 20 -7.45 5.09 0.39
CA SER A 20 -8.59 4.19 0.17
C SER A 20 -9.29 4.42 -1.19
N GLU A 21 -9.37 5.65 -1.66
CA GLU A 21 -9.89 6.04 -2.99
C GLU A 21 -9.19 5.35 -4.18
N PHE A 22 -7.96 4.86 -4.01
CA PHE A 22 -7.20 4.19 -5.07
C PHE A 22 -7.30 2.67 -5.03
N HIS A 23 -8.22 2.10 -4.26
CA HIS A 23 -8.39 0.65 -4.16
C HIS A 23 -8.54 -0.03 -5.53
N GLU A 24 -9.47 0.46 -6.36
CA GLU A 24 -9.71 -0.11 -7.69
C GLU A 24 -8.50 0.05 -8.61
N ALA A 25 -7.87 1.22 -8.58
CA ALA A 25 -6.67 1.50 -9.37
C ALA A 25 -5.50 0.57 -8.98
N ALA A 26 -5.35 0.27 -7.68
CA ALA A 26 -4.33 -0.67 -7.19
C ALA A 26 -4.58 -2.09 -7.69
N ILE A 27 -5.84 -2.57 -7.65
CA ILE A 27 -6.20 -3.89 -8.21
C ILE A 27 -5.90 -3.93 -9.71
N VAL A 28 -6.38 -2.95 -10.47
CA VAL A 28 -6.20 -2.90 -11.94
C VAL A 28 -4.72 -2.90 -12.31
N GLN A 29 -3.91 -2.08 -11.64
CA GLN A 29 -2.47 -2.05 -11.92
C GLN A 29 -1.83 -3.41 -11.61
N ARG A 30 -2.15 -4.00 -10.46
CA ARG A 30 -1.53 -5.25 -10.00
C ARG A 30 -1.75 -6.37 -10.99
N ASP A 31 -3.00 -6.50 -11.43
CA ASP A 31 -3.41 -7.53 -12.37
C ASP A 31 -2.77 -7.27 -13.75
N ALA A 32 -2.69 -6.01 -14.18
CA ALA A 32 -2.00 -5.61 -15.41
C ALA A 32 -0.48 -5.92 -15.40
N LEU A 33 0.16 -5.90 -14.24
CA LEU A 33 1.56 -6.27 -14.07
C LEU A 33 1.79 -7.78 -13.88
N GLY A 34 0.73 -8.59 -13.88
CA GLY A 34 0.82 -10.04 -13.74
C GLY A 34 1.24 -10.53 -12.35
N MET A 35 1.16 -9.67 -11.33
CA MET A 35 1.48 -10.02 -9.94
C MET A 35 0.23 -10.00 -9.07
N THR A 36 -0.73 -10.86 -9.33
CA THR A 36 -2.02 -10.91 -8.61
C THR A 36 -1.89 -11.04 -7.09
N ASP A 37 -0.75 -11.54 -6.62
CA ASP A 37 -0.47 -11.70 -5.19
C ASP A 37 0.28 -10.51 -4.58
N ALA A 38 0.66 -9.49 -5.37
CA ALA A 38 1.32 -8.31 -4.83
C ALA A 38 0.38 -7.59 -3.85
N ARG A 39 0.91 -7.35 -2.65
CA ARG A 39 0.16 -6.74 -1.55
C ARG A 39 0.26 -5.23 -1.63
N PHE A 40 -0.82 -4.57 -1.21
CA PHE A 40 -0.85 -3.13 -0.98
C PHE A 40 -1.71 -2.85 0.25
N VAL A 41 -1.42 -1.74 0.92
CA VAL A 41 -2.14 -1.31 2.11
C VAL A 41 -2.83 0.02 1.82
N LEU A 42 -4.07 0.14 2.27
CA LEU A 42 -4.85 1.36 2.12
C LEU A 42 -4.88 2.14 3.43
N VAL A 43 -4.71 3.44 3.30
CA VAL A 43 -4.88 4.42 4.38
C VAL A 43 -6.19 5.16 4.13
N ASP A 44 -6.99 5.35 5.18
CA ASP A 44 -8.27 6.04 5.08
C ASP A 44 -8.14 7.46 4.50
N HIS A 45 -8.97 7.78 3.52
CA HIS A 45 -9.13 9.13 2.99
C HIS A 45 -9.79 10.08 4.02
N PRO A 46 -9.55 11.41 3.98
CA PRO A 46 -8.59 12.13 3.16
C PRO A 46 -7.16 12.02 3.68
N ILE A 47 -6.20 12.09 2.75
CA ILE A 47 -4.77 12.23 3.05
C ILE A 47 -4.37 13.71 2.98
N GLN A 48 -4.90 14.43 1.99
CA GLN A 48 -4.74 15.88 1.89
C GLN A 48 -5.54 16.57 3.00
N ASP A 49 -5.04 17.71 3.47
CA ASP A 49 -5.64 18.53 4.54
C ASP A 49 -5.76 17.86 5.93
N ALA A 50 -5.28 16.62 6.08
CA ALA A 50 -5.16 15.98 7.38
C ALA A 50 -4.14 16.74 8.25
N THR A 51 -4.52 17.00 9.50
CA THR A 51 -3.60 17.52 10.51
C THR A 51 -2.50 16.51 10.82
N ASP A 52 -1.41 16.98 11.42
CA ASP A 52 -0.34 16.12 11.90
C ASP A 52 -0.83 14.98 12.78
N GLU A 53 -1.80 15.24 13.66
CA GLU A 53 -2.31 14.20 14.56
C GLU A 53 -3.17 13.18 13.83
N GLU A 54 -4.03 13.62 12.92
CA GLU A 54 -4.80 12.71 12.06
C GLU A 54 -3.87 11.85 11.19
N MET A 55 -2.78 12.42 10.67
CA MET A 55 -1.79 11.66 9.90
C MET A 55 -1.09 10.60 10.77
N ARG A 56 -0.72 10.94 12.01
CA ARG A 56 -0.14 9.96 12.94
C ARG A 56 -1.12 8.83 13.28
N LEU A 57 -2.40 9.15 13.47
CA LEU A 57 -3.44 8.16 13.73
C LEU A 57 -3.65 7.24 12.53
N LYS A 58 -3.73 7.79 11.31
CA LYS A 58 -3.80 7.04 10.06
C LYS A 58 -2.59 6.11 9.89
N ALA A 59 -1.38 6.61 10.10
CA ALA A 59 -0.16 5.83 10.02
C ALA A 59 -0.14 4.67 11.03
N ARG A 60 -0.54 4.94 12.28
CA ARG A 60 -0.69 3.89 13.31
C ARG A 60 -1.72 2.85 12.92
N GLY A 61 -2.84 3.26 12.33
CA GLY A 61 -3.92 2.35 11.92
C GLY A 61 -3.53 1.34 10.85
N VAL A 62 -2.49 1.63 10.05
CA VAL A 62 -2.04 0.74 8.97
C VAL A 62 -0.71 0.06 9.26
N ALA A 63 -0.03 0.40 10.35
CA ALA A 63 1.33 -0.06 10.63
C ALA A 63 1.44 -1.59 10.70
N ASP A 64 0.50 -2.25 11.39
CA ASP A 64 0.49 -3.71 11.52
C ASP A 64 0.23 -4.39 10.16
N ALA A 65 -0.66 -3.83 9.34
CA ALA A 65 -0.93 -4.34 7.99
C ALA A 65 0.29 -4.18 7.06
N VAL A 66 1.02 -3.07 7.18
CA VAL A 66 2.28 -2.84 6.45
C VAL A 66 3.34 -3.86 6.89
N LEU A 67 3.47 -4.11 8.19
CA LEU A 67 4.44 -5.07 8.70
C LEU A 67 4.13 -6.49 8.20
N ALA A 68 2.89 -6.94 8.36
CA ALA A 68 2.45 -8.25 7.86
C ALA A 68 2.69 -8.41 6.35
N ALA A 69 2.41 -7.34 5.57
CA ALA A 69 2.65 -7.34 4.13
C ALA A 69 4.14 -7.37 3.73
N LEU A 70 5.07 -7.16 4.66
CA LEU A 70 6.52 -7.22 4.41
C LEU A 70 7.17 -8.49 4.97
N THR A 71 6.55 -9.15 5.94
CA THR A 71 7.16 -10.26 6.69
C THR A 71 6.54 -11.63 6.48
N ASP A 72 5.29 -11.69 6.02
CA ASP A 72 4.61 -12.96 5.68
C ASP A 72 4.94 -13.39 4.25
#